data_AF-A0A5N7BR68-F1
#
_entry.id   AF-A0A5N7BR68-F1
#
_cell.length_a   1.000
_cell.length_b   1.000
_cell.length_c   1.000
_cell.angle_alpha   90.00
_cell.angle_beta   90.00
_cell.angle_gamma   90.00
#
_symmetry.space_group_name_H-M   'P 1'
#
loop_
_entity.id
_entity.type
_entity.pdbx_description
1 polymer ?
#
loop_
_entity_poly.entity_id
_entity_poly.type
_entity_poly.pdbx_seq_one_letter_code
_entity_poly.pdbx_strand_id
1 'polypeptide(L)'
;MWTVSHSYLGIQHPERQVKTIHPTLFPLIYQQTSILSKMPTATGTINGAFNNFDGHWNVEGYDAEFRGNLSQSVERWTSLVATLEYDSVEDLVGTYVLDTAGLPSYVGITDTSLTFKNQVGKTIKITGNLANPISQRTTVTGQGAWIIKM
;
A
#
# COMPACT_ATOMS: atom_id res chain seq x y z
N MET A 1 -29.66 -30.36 -64.98
CA MET A 1 -28.23 -30.73 -65.05
C MET A 1 -27.82 -31.16 -63.65
N TRP A 2 -27.36 -32.40 -63.50
CA TRP A 2 -26.58 -33.01 -62.38
C TRP A 2 -26.71 -32.51 -60.91
N THR A 3 -27.13 -33.44 -60.03
CA THR A 3 -26.76 -33.63 -58.59
C THR A 3 -27.11 -32.47 -57.61
N VAL A 4 -27.24 -32.60 -56.29
CA VAL A 4 -27.08 -33.67 -55.26
C VAL A 4 -28.35 -33.67 -54.34
N SER A 5 -28.55 -34.41 -53.24
CA SER A 5 -27.68 -35.20 -52.35
C SER A 5 -28.42 -36.43 -51.74
N HIS A 6 -27.84 -37.07 -50.73
CA HIS A 6 -28.36 -38.25 -50.02
C HIS A 6 -29.17 -37.95 -48.74
N SER A 7 -30.21 -38.75 -48.53
CA SER A 7 -30.62 -39.44 -47.29
C SER A 7 -30.35 -38.81 -45.93
N TYR A 8 -31.43 -38.56 -45.16
CA TYR A 8 -31.42 -38.69 -43.70
C TYR A 8 -32.62 -39.54 -43.24
N LEU A 9 -32.34 -40.53 -42.40
CA LEU A 9 -33.29 -41.44 -41.74
C LEU A 9 -33.24 -41.10 -40.23
N GLY A 10 -34.37 -40.98 -39.52
CA GLY A 10 -34.30 -40.85 -38.04
C GLY A 10 -35.35 -40.04 -37.29
N ILE A 11 -36.64 -40.38 -37.43
CA ILE A 11 -37.62 -40.57 -36.32
C ILE A 11 -37.75 -39.48 -35.21
N GLN A 12 -38.86 -38.73 -35.30
CA GLN A 12 -39.89 -38.39 -34.27
C GLN A 12 -39.53 -38.18 -32.76
N HIS A 13 -39.73 -36.94 -32.28
CA HIS A 13 -40.74 -36.44 -31.30
C HIS A 13 -41.48 -37.45 -30.35
N PRO A 14 -41.95 -37.06 -29.14
CA PRO A 14 -42.61 -35.76 -28.85
C PRO A 14 -42.47 -35.09 -27.45
N GLU A 15 -43.05 -33.88 -27.37
CA GLU A 15 -43.67 -33.09 -26.28
C GLU A 15 -43.86 -33.73 -24.87
N ARG A 16 -44.00 -33.01 -23.74
CA ARG A 16 -44.61 -31.67 -23.47
C ARG A 16 -44.15 -31.25 -22.04
N GLN A 17 -43.97 -29.99 -21.65
CA GLN A 17 -44.98 -29.04 -21.10
C GLN A 17 -44.25 -27.76 -20.66
N VAL A 18 -44.75 -26.56 -21.01
CA VAL A 18 -44.25 -25.28 -20.46
C VAL A 18 -45.24 -24.77 -19.42
N LYS A 19 -44.83 -24.72 -18.15
CA LYS A 19 -45.64 -24.21 -17.04
C LYS A 19 -45.20 -22.79 -16.67
N THR A 20 -46.06 -21.81 -16.92
CA THR A 20 -45.82 -20.42 -16.53
C THR A 20 -45.84 -20.25 -15.01
N ILE A 21 -44.79 -19.66 -14.46
CA ILE A 21 -44.75 -19.10 -13.09
C ILE A 21 -43.92 -17.81 -13.06
N HIS A 22 -44.58 -16.72 -12.68
CA HIS A 22 -44.00 -15.58 -11.97
C HIS A 22 -44.51 -15.69 -10.51
N PRO A 23 -43.83 -15.17 -9.46
CA PRO A 23 -43.17 -13.86 -9.48
C PRO A 23 -41.89 -13.72 -8.61
N THR A 24 -41.51 -12.46 -8.38
CA THR A 24 -40.80 -11.88 -7.21
C THR A 24 -39.27 -12.01 -7.07
N LEU A 25 -38.67 -10.81 -6.95
CA LEU A 25 -37.54 -10.39 -6.11
C LEU A 25 -36.11 -10.85 -6.45
N PHE A 26 -35.24 -9.84 -6.52
CA PHE A 26 -33.78 -9.93 -6.58
C PHE A 26 -33.18 -10.79 -5.44
N PRO A 27 -31.97 -11.32 -5.68
CA PRO A 27 -30.87 -11.01 -4.76
C PRO A 27 -29.88 -10.01 -5.39
N LEU A 28 -29.26 -9.22 -4.51
CA LEU A 28 -28.33 -8.16 -4.89
C LEU A 28 -27.05 -8.68 -5.53
N ILE A 29 -26.45 -7.78 -6.30
CA ILE A 29 -25.14 -7.88 -6.93
C ILE A 29 -24.07 -8.12 -5.86
N TYR A 30 -23.68 -9.36 -5.63
CA TYR A 30 -22.39 -9.67 -4.98
C TYR A 30 -21.26 -9.55 -6.00
N GLN A 31 -21.03 -8.32 -6.49
CA GLN A 31 -19.68 -7.96 -6.86
C GLN A 31 -18.91 -7.79 -5.56
N GLN A 32 -18.21 -8.87 -5.17
CA GLN A 32 -17.14 -8.80 -4.19
C GLN A 32 -16.03 -7.93 -4.79
N THR A 33 -16.20 -6.61 -4.69
CA THR A 33 -15.07 -5.69 -4.86
C THR A 33 -14.12 -6.04 -3.74
N SER A 34 -13.07 -6.79 -4.06
CA SER A 34 -11.84 -6.79 -3.28
C SER A 34 -11.38 -5.34 -3.27
N ILE A 35 -11.81 -4.58 -2.26
CA ILE A 35 -11.26 -3.27 -2.00
C ILE A 35 -9.78 -3.52 -1.73
N LEU A 36 -8.96 -3.22 -2.75
CA LEU A 36 -7.58 -2.90 -2.52
C LEU A 36 -7.64 -1.67 -1.62
N SER A 37 -7.63 -1.91 -0.31
CA SER A 37 -7.66 -0.88 0.71
C SER A 37 -6.33 -0.16 0.60
N LYS A 38 -6.27 0.78 -0.34
CA LYS A 38 -5.10 1.58 -0.61
C LYS A 38 -4.88 2.37 0.66
N MET A 39 -3.86 1.99 1.41
CA MET A 39 -3.46 2.67 2.65
C MET A 39 -3.43 4.18 2.38
N PRO A 40 -4.06 5.00 3.24
CA PRO A 40 -3.90 6.44 3.22
C PRO A 40 -2.45 6.87 3.01
N THR A 41 -2.26 7.95 2.25
CA THR A 41 -0.94 8.48 1.93
C THR A 41 -0.87 9.97 2.18
N ALA A 42 0.16 10.41 2.89
CA ALA A 42 0.49 11.82 3.05
C ALA A 42 1.82 12.14 2.33
N THR A 43 1.91 13.32 1.74
CA THR A 43 3.15 13.84 1.16
C THR A 43 3.83 14.78 2.15
N GLY A 44 5.14 14.67 2.27
CA GLY A 44 5.95 15.45 3.18
C GLY A 44 7.42 15.47 2.81
N THR A 45 8.26 15.84 3.77
CA THR A 45 9.72 15.83 3.65
C THR A 45 10.34 14.94 4.72
N ILE A 46 11.54 14.43 4.45
CA ILE A 46 12.36 13.74 5.46
C ILE A 46 13.84 14.06 5.21
N ASN A 47 14.57 14.31 6.28
CA ASN A 47 15.99 14.64 6.31
C ASN A 47 16.70 13.68 7.26
N GLY A 48 17.90 13.24 6.90
CA GLY A 48 18.77 12.49 7.80
C GLY A 48 20.20 12.96 7.75
N ALA A 49 20.90 12.82 8.88
CA ALA A 49 22.33 13.06 9.00
C ALA A 49 22.94 12.14 10.06
N PHE A 50 23.94 11.36 9.67
CA PHE A 50 24.58 10.35 10.51
C PHE A 50 23.54 9.35 11.06
N ASN A 51 23.36 9.32 12.37
CA ASN A 51 22.44 8.42 13.08
C ASN A 51 21.08 9.05 13.38
N ASN A 52 20.76 10.26 12.91
CA ASN A 52 19.50 10.94 13.24
C ASN A 52 18.70 11.29 11.98
N PHE A 53 17.38 11.35 12.11
CA PHE A 53 16.48 11.85 11.07
C PHE A 53 15.25 12.56 11.66
N ASP A 54 14.69 13.46 10.86
CA ASP A 54 13.43 14.16 11.08
C ASP A 54 12.61 14.16 9.78
N GLY A 55 11.29 14.17 9.89
CA GLY A 55 10.42 14.37 8.74
C GLY A 55 9.10 15.01 9.14
N HIS A 56 8.47 15.68 8.18
CA HIS A 56 7.27 16.47 8.37
C HIS A 56 6.25 16.16 7.26
N TRP A 57 5.02 15.84 7.66
CA TRP A 57 3.90 15.57 6.76
C TRP A 57 2.68 16.37 7.18
N ASN A 58 1.88 16.82 6.21
CA ASN A 58 0.50 17.19 6.49
C ASN A 58 -0.37 15.93 6.43
N VAL A 59 -0.87 15.49 7.57
CA VAL A 59 -1.73 14.30 7.69
C VAL A 59 -3.12 14.78 8.06
N GLU A 60 -4.06 14.72 7.13
CA GLU A 60 -5.47 15.11 7.34
C GLU A 60 -5.66 16.52 7.96
N GLY A 61 -4.74 17.43 7.68
CA GLY A 61 -4.72 18.79 8.23
C GLY A 61 -3.76 19.00 9.41
N TYR A 62 -3.36 17.94 10.11
CA TYR A 62 -2.39 18.01 11.23
C TYR A 62 -0.94 18.17 10.73
N ASP A 63 -0.12 18.92 11.49
CA ASP A 63 1.35 18.92 11.33
C ASP A 63 1.91 17.71 12.08
N ALA A 64 2.27 16.67 11.32
CA ALA A 64 2.80 15.42 11.85
C ALA A 64 4.32 15.37 11.62
N GLU A 65 5.06 15.43 12.72
CA GLU A 65 6.51 15.39 12.74
C GLU A 65 7.00 14.03 13.25
N PHE A 66 7.85 13.33 12.50
CA PHE A 66 8.45 12.06 12.91
C PHE A 66 9.94 12.26 13.15
N ARG A 67 10.39 12.06 14.39
CA ARG A 67 11.82 12.16 14.75
C ARG A 67 12.36 10.81 15.16
N GLY A 68 13.55 10.46 14.70
CA GLY A 68 14.14 9.17 15.02
C GLY A 68 15.63 9.08 14.87
N ASN A 69 16.13 7.87 15.13
CA ASN A 69 17.51 7.50 14.97
C ASN A 69 17.68 6.22 14.15
N LEU A 70 18.85 6.08 13.55
CA LEU A 70 19.33 4.91 12.83
C LEU A 70 20.50 4.31 13.61
N SER A 71 20.58 2.99 13.70
CA SER A 71 21.72 2.30 14.31
C SER A 71 23.01 2.47 13.49
N GLN A 72 22.85 2.61 12.17
CA GLN A 72 23.91 2.83 11.20
C GLN A 72 24.05 4.33 10.92
N SER A 73 25.28 4.84 10.87
CA SER A 73 25.54 6.21 10.42
C SER A 73 25.40 6.26 8.89
N VAL A 74 24.51 7.12 8.39
CA VAL A 74 24.29 7.36 6.96
C VAL A 74 24.84 8.73 6.57
N GLU A 75 25.26 8.87 5.31
CA GLU A 75 25.56 10.18 4.70
C GLU A 75 24.36 11.12 4.83
N ARG A 76 24.55 12.45 4.82
CA ARG A 76 23.41 13.39 4.87
C ARG A 76 22.52 13.18 3.63
N TRP A 77 21.23 13.00 3.86
CA TRP A 77 20.24 12.77 2.82
C TRP A 77 18.97 13.59 3.09
N THR A 78 18.25 13.94 2.03
CA THR A 78 16.98 14.67 2.09
C THR A 78 16.08 14.17 0.96
N SER A 79 14.84 13.84 1.28
CA SER A 79 13.77 13.62 0.31
C SER A 79 12.77 14.79 0.40
N LEU A 80 12.75 15.64 -0.61
CA LEU A 80 11.84 16.81 -0.68
C LEU A 80 10.39 16.43 -1.00
N VAL A 81 10.18 15.23 -1.53
CA VAL A 81 8.86 14.64 -1.79
C VAL A 81 8.90 13.20 -1.30
N ALA A 82 8.45 13.00 -0.07
CA ALA A 82 8.37 11.71 0.59
C ALA A 82 6.91 11.33 0.86
N THR A 83 6.55 10.10 0.53
CA THR A 83 5.25 9.50 0.78
C THR A 83 5.29 8.73 2.10
N LEU A 84 4.43 9.11 3.04
CA LEU A 84 4.06 8.31 4.20
C LEU A 84 2.82 7.49 3.84
N GLU A 85 2.93 6.16 3.90
CA GLU A 85 1.81 5.20 3.89
C GLU A 85 1.48 4.81 5.34
N TYR A 86 0.19 4.87 5.72
CA TYR A 86 -0.31 4.60 7.07
C TYR A 86 -1.74 4.04 7.05
N ASP A 87 -2.18 3.44 8.16
CA ASP A 87 -3.53 2.87 8.31
C ASP A 87 -4.58 3.94 8.68
N SER A 88 -4.38 4.65 9.80
CA SER A 88 -5.17 5.80 10.25
C SER A 88 -4.33 6.81 11.04
N VAL A 89 -4.85 8.02 11.29
CA VAL A 89 -4.12 9.07 12.03
C VAL A 89 -3.87 8.67 13.49
N GLU A 90 -4.81 7.95 14.10
CA GLU A 90 -4.69 7.46 15.48
C GLU A 90 -3.56 6.44 15.65
N ASP A 91 -3.25 5.66 14.60
CA ASP A 91 -2.13 4.72 14.62
C ASP A 91 -0.77 5.44 14.64
N LEU A 92 -0.69 6.67 14.12
CA LEU A 92 0.53 7.50 14.16
C LEU A 92 0.92 7.94 15.58
N VAL A 93 0.24 7.51 16.65
CA VAL A 93 0.61 7.87 18.02
C VAL A 93 1.72 6.95 18.56
N GLY A 94 2.81 7.56 19.05
CA GLY A 94 3.83 6.88 19.85
C GLY A 94 5.10 6.46 19.09
N THR A 95 5.73 5.39 19.57
CA THR A 95 7.06 4.94 19.12
C THR A 95 6.98 3.76 18.16
N TYR A 96 7.82 3.83 17.14
CA TYR A 96 7.91 2.94 16.00
C TYR A 96 9.35 2.45 15.83
N VAL A 97 9.55 1.16 15.55
CA VAL A 97 10.87 0.54 15.32
C VAL A 97 10.92 0.05 13.88
N LEU A 98 12.07 0.18 13.20
CA LEU A 98 12.24 -0.33 11.84
C LEU A 98 11.98 -1.85 11.81
N ASP A 99 11.11 -2.29 10.91
CA ASP A 99 10.73 -3.70 10.80
C ASP A 99 11.90 -4.52 10.23
N THR A 100 12.28 -5.55 10.97
CA THR A 100 13.35 -6.50 10.63
C THR A 100 12.83 -7.87 10.18
N ALA A 101 11.50 -8.10 10.22
CA ALA A 101 10.87 -9.32 9.74
C ALA A 101 10.44 -9.22 8.27
N GLY A 102 10.15 -8.00 7.79
CA GLY A 102 9.79 -7.71 6.39
C GLY A 102 10.99 -7.50 5.46
N LEU A 103 10.74 -6.78 4.35
CA LEU A 103 11.82 -6.33 3.46
C LEU A 103 12.74 -5.33 4.20
N PRO A 104 14.08 -5.46 4.12
CA PRO A 104 14.98 -4.57 4.85
C PRO A 104 14.81 -3.11 4.46
N SER A 105 14.65 -2.25 5.48
CA SER A 105 14.63 -0.80 5.31
C SER A 105 16.01 -0.26 4.92
N TYR A 106 16.05 0.81 4.14
CA TYR A 106 17.29 1.35 3.60
C TYR A 106 17.20 2.85 3.26
N VAL A 107 18.35 3.51 3.33
CA VAL A 107 18.62 4.74 2.59
C VAL A 107 19.47 4.33 1.37
N GLY A 108 18.97 4.59 0.17
CA GLY A 108 19.56 4.18 -1.10
C GLY A 108 20.45 5.25 -1.71
N ILE A 109 21.03 4.96 -2.88
CA ILE A 109 21.85 5.94 -3.61
C ILE A 109 20.99 7.11 -4.08
N THR A 110 19.75 6.85 -4.54
CA THR A 110 18.84 7.86 -5.13
C THR A 110 17.48 7.92 -4.45
N ASP A 111 17.20 7.04 -3.50
CA ASP A 111 15.89 6.79 -2.92
C ASP A 111 15.99 6.41 -1.44
N THR A 112 14.85 6.24 -0.78
CA THR A 112 14.75 5.73 0.59
C THR A 112 13.47 4.94 0.74
N SER A 113 13.51 3.87 1.52
CA SER A 113 12.35 3.10 1.93
C SER A 113 12.54 2.64 3.38
N LEU A 114 11.75 3.19 4.29
CA LEU A 114 11.77 2.90 5.71
C LEU A 114 10.40 2.35 6.13
N THR A 115 10.36 1.08 6.50
CA THR A 115 9.16 0.43 7.04
C THR A 115 9.32 0.31 8.55
N PHE A 116 8.42 0.92 9.32
CA PHE A 116 8.41 0.83 10.77
C PHE A 116 7.18 0.11 11.28
N LYS A 117 7.30 -0.50 12.46
CA LYS A 117 6.23 -1.20 13.17
C LYS A 117 6.19 -0.75 14.63
N ASN A 118 5.00 -0.54 15.18
CA ASN A 118 4.82 -0.23 16.61
C ASN A 118 4.53 -1.51 17.43
N GLN A 119 4.40 -1.36 18.75
CA GLN A 119 4.20 -2.49 19.68
C GLN A 119 2.89 -3.28 19.46
N VAL A 120 1.85 -2.64 18.93
CA VAL A 120 0.57 -3.30 18.59
C VAL A 120 0.58 -3.90 17.18
N GLY A 121 1.69 -3.81 16.47
CA GLY A 121 1.91 -4.43 15.17
C GLY A 121 1.45 -3.60 13.97
N LYS A 122 1.04 -2.34 14.18
CA LYS A 122 0.71 -1.41 13.10
C LYS A 122 1.96 -0.97 12.37
N THR A 123 1.85 -0.84 11.05
CA THR A 123 2.96 -0.54 10.15
C THR A 123 2.78 0.84 9.54
N ILE A 124 3.88 1.58 9.42
CA ILE A 124 3.98 2.74 8.52
C ILE A 124 5.11 2.51 7.53
N LYS A 125 5.02 3.12 6.36
CA LYS A 125 6.09 3.06 5.35
C LYS A 125 6.36 4.45 4.78
N ILE A 126 7.60 4.90 4.93
CA ILE A 126 8.09 6.16 4.38
C ILE A 126 8.94 5.84 3.17
N THR A 127 8.59 6.40 2.01
CA THR A 127 9.37 6.28 0.77
C THR A 127 9.63 7.65 0.17
N GLY A 128 10.71 7.83 -0.60
CA GLY A 128 10.96 9.08 -1.31
C GLY A 128 12.25 9.06 -2.11
N ASN A 129 12.31 9.88 -3.16
CA ASN A 129 13.54 10.09 -3.92
C ASN A 129 14.41 11.13 -3.22
N LEU A 130 15.71 10.86 -3.16
CA LEU A 130 16.69 11.80 -2.62
C LEU A 130 16.84 13.01 -3.55
N ALA A 131 16.91 14.20 -2.97
CA ALA A 131 17.17 15.44 -3.70
C ALA A 131 18.60 15.51 -4.25
N ASN A 132 19.55 14.87 -3.55
CA ASN A 132 20.92 14.67 -4.01
C ASN A 132 21.29 13.20 -3.76
N PRO A 133 21.89 12.49 -4.72
CA PRO A 133 22.35 11.12 -4.50
C PRO A 133 23.45 11.05 -3.44
N ILE A 134 23.48 9.95 -2.68
CA ILE A 134 24.54 9.64 -1.70
C ILE A 134 25.47 8.52 -2.20
N SER A 135 26.64 8.40 -1.58
CA SER A 135 27.74 7.55 -2.06
C SER A 135 27.42 6.05 -2.11
N GLN A 136 26.53 5.55 -1.25
CA GLN A 136 26.21 4.13 -1.14
C GLN A 136 24.82 3.89 -0.52
N ARG A 137 24.21 2.75 -0.84
CA ARG A 137 23.02 2.26 -0.15
C ARG A 137 23.40 1.65 1.19
N THR A 138 22.73 2.06 2.27
CA THR A 138 22.85 1.50 3.61
C THR A 138 21.53 0.87 4.03
N THR A 139 21.53 -0.42 4.34
CA THR A 139 20.43 -1.08 5.06
C THR A 139 20.41 -0.59 6.50
N VAL A 140 19.25 -0.21 7.03
CA VAL A 140 19.13 0.46 8.32
C VAL A 140 18.18 -0.25 9.28
N THR A 141 18.52 -0.16 10.57
CA THR A 141 17.68 -0.46 11.74
C THR A 141 17.64 0.78 12.63
N GLY A 142 16.67 0.88 13.54
CA GLY A 142 16.47 2.11 14.31
C GLY A 142 15.03 2.29 14.76
N GLN A 143 14.71 3.49 15.25
CA GLN A 143 13.40 3.82 15.80
C GLN A 143 13.06 5.29 15.60
N GLY A 144 11.78 5.64 15.64
CA GLY A 144 11.30 7.01 15.67
C GLY A 144 10.01 7.15 16.47
N ALA A 145 9.63 8.37 16.79
CA ALA A 145 8.38 8.70 17.45
C ALA A 145 7.73 9.91 16.78
N TRP A 146 6.40 9.91 16.77
CA TRP A 146 5.59 10.98 16.21
C TRP A 146 5.29 12.08 17.23
N ILE A 147 5.23 13.30 16.71
CA ILE A 147 4.77 14.51 17.39
C ILE A 147 3.71 15.11 16.48
N ILE A 148 2.44 14.98 16.87
CA ILE A 148 1.29 15.50 16.11
C ILE A 148 0.86 16.82 16.75
N LYS A 149 0.76 17.89 15.95
CA LYS A 149 0.28 19.22 16.38
C LYS A 149 -1.08 19.50 15.75
N MET A 150 -1.98 20.05 16.56
CA MET A 150 -3.34 20.49 16.21
C MET A 150 -3.40 22.01 16.08
#